data_AF-A0A3B9L9U5-F1
#
_entry.id   AF-A0A3B9L9U5-F1
#
_cell.length_a   1.000
_cell.length_b   1.000
_cell.length_c   1.000
_cell.angle_alpha   90.00
_cell.angle_beta   90.00
_cell.angle_gamma   90.00
#
_symmetry.space_group_name_H-M   'P 1'
#
loop_
_entity.id
_entity.type
_entity.pdbx_description
1 polymer ?
#
loop_
_entity_poly.entity_id
_entity_poly.type
_entity_poly.pdbx_seq_one_letter_code
_entity_poly.pdbx_strand_id
1 'polypeptide(L)'
;MATGSIEIIKMLKEIAEKEVNSATEALADAMKVADEAQSKYDMLVEYQKDYGKNLKKSLETGIGAQAYQNFHSFFSKLDQAVKGQLEMLETAKRHVQLQKRHWKESQRKKLSYEVLEQRQDTRQTKQLLKKDQQLMDEFAMRVGRKAQSNIEKR
;
A
#
# COMPACT_ATOMS: atom_id res chain seq x y z
N MET A 1 29.92 3.46 -18.34
CA MET A 1 29.49 2.33 -17.49
C MET A 1 28.82 2.79 -16.19
N ALA A 2 29.41 3.67 -15.37
CA ALA A 2 28.83 4.07 -14.07
C ALA A 2 27.52 4.88 -14.16
N THR A 3 27.38 5.75 -15.16
CA THR A 3 26.16 6.55 -15.38
C THR A 3 24.95 5.70 -15.78
N GLY A 4 25.14 4.69 -16.64
CA GLY A 4 24.06 3.77 -17.03
C GLY A 4 23.46 2.99 -15.85
N SER A 5 24.26 2.66 -14.85
CA SER A 5 23.76 1.97 -13.64
C SER A 5 22.92 2.88 -12.73
N ILE A 6 23.11 4.20 -12.76
CA ILE A 6 22.33 5.15 -11.95
C ILE A 6 20.94 5.32 -12.55
N GLU A 7 20.90 5.55 -13.86
CA GLU A 7 19.65 5.72 -14.60
C GLU A 7 18.77 4.46 -14.51
N ILE A 8 19.38 3.27 -14.49
CA ILE A 8 18.64 2.02 -14.25
C ILE A 8 18.01 1.98 -12.85
N ILE A 9 18.74 2.36 -11.79
CA ILE A 9 18.19 2.36 -10.42
C ILE A 9 17.06 3.36 -10.28
N LYS A 10 17.20 4.55 -10.87
CA LYS A 10 16.15 5.58 -10.91
C LYS A 10 14.90 5.06 -11.62
N MET A 11 15.06 4.45 -12.80
CA MET A 11 13.95 3.83 -13.52
C MET A 11 13.26 2.74 -12.68
N LEU A 12 14.04 1.87 -12.01
CA LEU A 12 13.48 0.83 -11.16
C LEU A 12 12.72 1.40 -9.95
N LYS A 13 13.21 2.50 -9.37
CA LYS A 13 12.53 3.23 -8.30
C LYS A 13 11.21 3.82 -8.79
N GLU A 14 11.19 4.46 -9.96
CA GLU A 14 9.97 5.01 -10.56
C GLU A 14 8.93 3.92 -10.85
N ILE A 15 9.37 2.75 -11.35
CA ILE A 15 8.49 1.59 -11.54
C ILE A 15 7.93 1.13 -10.20
N ALA A 16 8.76 1.00 -9.16
CA ALA A 16 8.30 0.62 -7.83
C ALA A 16 7.36 1.64 -7.20
N GLU A 17 7.54 2.93 -7.48
CA GLU A 17 6.62 3.99 -7.05
C GLU A 17 5.24 3.87 -7.72
N LYS A 18 5.20 3.57 -9.02
CA LYS A 18 3.94 3.26 -9.72
C LYS A 18 3.25 2.02 -9.15
N GLU A 19 4.02 0.98 -8.81
CA GLU A 19 3.49 -0.22 -8.16
C GLU A 19 2.90 0.10 -6.77
N VAL A 20 3.53 0.97 -5.98
CA VAL A 20 3.01 1.43 -4.68
C VAL A 20 1.70 2.20 -4.86
N ASN A 21 1.64 3.12 -5.83
CA ASN A 21 0.43 3.91 -6.08
C ASN A 21 -0.74 3.00 -6.48
N SER A 22 -0.52 2.08 -7.43
CA SER A 22 -1.53 1.11 -7.84
C SER A 22 -1.98 0.20 -6.68
N ALA A 23 -1.05 -0.27 -5.84
CA ALA A 23 -1.40 -1.08 -4.67
C ALA A 23 -2.16 -0.27 -3.60
N THR A 24 -1.92 1.05 -3.52
CA THR A 24 -2.63 1.94 -2.60
C THR A 24 -4.08 2.13 -3.04
N GLU A 25 -4.31 2.36 -4.34
CA GLU A 25 -5.65 2.43 -4.93
C GLU A 25 -6.41 1.12 -4.74
N ALA A 26 -5.79 -0.02 -5.08
CA ALA A 26 -6.40 -1.34 -4.91
C ALA A 26 -6.75 -1.66 -3.44
N LEU A 27 -5.91 -1.25 -2.49
CA LEU A 27 -6.21 -1.40 -1.06
C LEU A 27 -7.38 -0.51 -0.63
N ALA A 28 -7.44 0.73 -1.10
CA ALA A 28 -8.55 1.63 -0.79
C ALA A 28 -9.89 1.09 -1.33
N ASP A 29 -9.91 0.59 -2.56
CA ASP A 29 -11.10 -0.03 -3.15
C ASP A 29 -11.53 -1.27 -2.37
N ALA A 30 -10.58 -2.15 -2.01
CA ALA A 30 -10.88 -3.32 -1.19
C ALA A 30 -11.47 -2.95 0.17
N MET A 31 -10.94 -1.90 0.81
CA MET A 31 -11.45 -1.40 2.09
C MET A 31 -12.86 -0.86 1.97
N LYS A 32 -13.15 -0.10 0.90
CA LYS A 32 -14.50 0.40 0.62
C LYS A 32 -15.51 -0.74 0.44
N VAL A 33 -15.15 -1.77 -0.35
CA VAL A 33 -16.02 -2.94 -0.55
C VAL A 33 -16.29 -3.67 0.78
N ALA A 34 -15.28 -3.81 1.64
CA ALA A 34 -15.45 -4.44 2.96
C ALA A 34 -16.36 -3.60 3.89
N ASP A 35 -16.23 -2.28 3.86
CA ASP A 35 -17.06 -1.35 4.65
C ASP A 35 -18.53 -1.36 4.20
N GLU A 36 -18.77 -1.35 2.90
CA GLU A 36 -20.11 -1.50 2.33
C GLU A 36 -20.73 -2.87 2.68
N ALA A 37 -19.93 -3.94 2.64
CA ALA A 37 -20.39 -5.27 3.01
C ALA A 37 -20.72 -5.38 4.50
N GLN A 38 -19.93 -4.71 5.37
CA GLN A 38 -20.16 -4.64 6.81
C GLN A 38 -21.44 -3.88 7.11
N SER A 39 -21.61 -2.69 6.52
CA SER A 39 -22.81 -1.86 6.69
C SER A 39 -24.09 -2.61 6.32
N LYS A 40 -24.08 -3.35 5.19
CA LYS A 40 -25.22 -4.19 4.78
C LYS A 40 -25.46 -5.36 5.74
N TYR A 41 -24.40 -5.99 6.24
CA TYR A 41 -24.51 -7.06 7.23
C TYR A 41 -25.17 -6.55 8.52
N ASP A 42 -24.68 -5.43 9.05
CA ASP A 42 -25.18 -4.84 10.29
C ASP A 42 -26.66 -4.45 10.16
N MET A 43 -27.04 -3.84 9.03
CA MET A 43 -28.44 -3.53 8.72
C MET A 43 -29.34 -4.78 8.71
N LEU A 44 -28.89 -5.89 8.10
CA LEU A 44 -29.67 -7.13 8.07
C LEU A 44 -29.79 -7.77 9.45
N VAL A 45 -28.74 -7.73 10.26
CA VAL A 45 -28.74 -8.24 11.64
C VAL A 45 -29.68 -7.42 12.53
N GLU A 46 -29.63 -6.09 12.42
CA GLU A 46 -30.55 -5.21 13.15
C GLU A 46 -32.00 -5.47 12.74
N TYR A 47 -32.26 -5.55 11.43
CA TYR A 47 -33.58 -5.88 10.90
C TYR A 47 -34.09 -7.24 11.39
N GLN A 48 -33.23 -8.27 11.42
CA GLN A 48 -33.58 -9.60 11.94
C GLN A 48 -33.95 -9.55 13.42
N LYS A 49 -33.20 -8.80 14.23
CA LYS A 49 -33.48 -8.60 15.65
C LYS A 49 -34.83 -7.94 15.88
N ASP A 50 -35.13 -6.87 15.14
CA ASP A 50 -36.40 -6.16 15.27
C ASP A 50 -37.58 -6.97 14.77
N TYR A 51 -37.38 -7.74 13.69
CA TYR A 51 -38.37 -8.69 13.20
C TYR A 51 -38.73 -9.75 14.26
N GLY A 52 -37.73 -10.28 14.97
CA GLY A 52 -37.94 -11.21 16.08
C GLY A 52 -38.71 -10.61 17.27
N LYS A 53 -38.43 -9.35 17.63
CA LYS A 53 -39.19 -8.63 18.67
C LYS A 53 -40.66 -8.46 18.27
N ASN A 54 -40.92 -8.11 17.02
CA ASN A 54 -42.28 -7.95 16.50
C ASN A 54 -43.06 -9.27 16.57
N LEU A 55 -42.45 -10.40 16.19
CA LEU A 55 -43.06 -11.72 16.33
C LEU A 55 -43.43 -12.02 17.79
N LYS A 56 -42.52 -11.76 18.74
CA LYS A 56 -42.78 -11.98 20.17
C LYS A 56 -44.01 -11.18 20.64
N LYS A 57 -44.09 -9.90 20.26
CA LYS A 57 -45.23 -9.04 20.59
C LYS A 57 -46.54 -9.56 19.96
N SER A 58 -46.49 -9.99 18.70
CA SER A 58 -47.66 -10.59 18.05
C SER A 58 -48.11 -11.84 18.81
N LEU A 59 -47.20 -12.74 19.18
CA LEU A 59 -47.50 -13.96 19.94
C LEU A 59 -48.20 -13.66 21.27
N GLU A 60 -47.78 -12.62 22.00
CA GLU A 60 -48.42 -12.16 23.24
C GLU A 60 -49.88 -11.69 23.02
N THR A 61 -50.18 -11.11 21.86
CA THR A 61 -51.54 -10.63 21.50
C THR A 61 -52.41 -11.68 20.81
N GLY A 62 -51.85 -12.87 20.51
CA GLY A 62 -52.51 -13.91 19.72
C GLY A 62 -52.39 -13.67 18.21
N ILE A 63 -51.95 -14.69 17.47
CA ILE A 63 -51.73 -14.61 16.01
C ILE A 63 -52.36 -15.82 15.34
N GLY A 64 -53.00 -15.60 14.19
CA GLY A 64 -53.54 -16.70 13.40
C GLY A 64 -52.45 -17.58 12.80
N ALA A 65 -52.73 -18.88 12.64
CA ALA A 65 -51.77 -19.86 12.13
C ALA A 65 -51.13 -19.47 10.79
N GLN A 66 -51.90 -18.88 9.87
CA GLN A 66 -51.37 -18.41 8.58
C GLN A 66 -50.35 -17.29 8.74
N ALA A 67 -50.62 -16.32 9.63
CA ALA A 67 -49.67 -15.24 9.92
C ALA A 67 -48.37 -15.81 10.48
N TYR A 68 -48.46 -16.77 11.40
CA TYR A 68 -47.29 -17.47 11.96
C TYR A 68 -46.45 -18.17 10.90
N GLN A 69 -47.07 -18.90 9.98
CA GLN A 69 -46.37 -19.56 8.88
C GLN A 69 -45.66 -18.56 7.96
N ASN A 70 -46.31 -17.43 7.66
CA ASN A 70 -45.71 -16.36 6.87
C ASN A 70 -44.48 -15.76 7.58
N PHE A 71 -44.58 -15.49 8.89
CA PHE A 71 -43.46 -15.01 9.71
C PHE A 71 -42.27 -15.96 9.66
N HIS A 72 -42.50 -17.25 9.93
CA HIS A 72 -41.43 -18.26 9.93
C HIS A 72 -40.76 -18.39 8.55
N SER A 73 -41.57 -18.37 7.49
CA SER A 73 -41.07 -18.46 6.11
C SER A 73 -40.17 -17.27 5.73
N PHE A 74 -40.57 -16.06 6.12
CA PHE A 74 -39.75 -14.87 5.88
C PHE A 74 -38.50 -14.85 6.76
N PHE A 75 -38.61 -15.24 8.03
CA PHE A 75 -37.49 -15.30 8.95
C PHE A 75 -36.39 -16.25 8.44
N SER A 76 -36.78 -17.40 7.88
CA SER A 76 -35.83 -18.33 7.24
C SER A 76 -35.09 -17.69 6.06
N LYS A 77 -35.80 -16.95 5.20
CA LYS A 77 -35.16 -16.21 4.08
C LYS A 77 -34.22 -15.12 4.58
N LEU A 78 -34.61 -14.40 5.63
CA LEU A 78 -33.80 -13.36 6.24
C LEU A 78 -32.52 -13.94 6.87
N ASP A 79 -32.62 -15.07 7.58
CA ASP A 79 -31.47 -15.78 8.13
C ASP A 79 -30.49 -16.24 7.04
N GLN A 80 -31.01 -16.76 5.92
CA GLN A 80 -30.19 -17.10 4.75
C GLN A 80 -29.50 -15.86 4.17
N ALA A 81 -30.20 -14.73 4.06
CA ALA A 81 -29.62 -13.48 3.58
C ALA A 81 -28.51 -12.95 4.50
N VAL A 82 -28.70 -13.00 5.83
CA VAL A 82 -27.68 -12.62 6.81
C VAL A 82 -26.44 -13.50 6.68
N LYS A 83 -26.61 -14.82 6.55
CA LYS A 83 -25.50 -15.76 6.35
C LYS A 83 -24.75 -15.48 5.04
N GLY A 84 -25.47 -15.30 3.93
CA GLY A 84 -24.85 -14.95 2.66
C GLY A 84 -24.07 -13.63 2.73
N GLN A 85 -24.64 -12.61 3.38
CA GLN A 85 -23.96 -11.33 3.55
C GLN A 85 -22.72 -11.44 4.44
N LEU A 86 -22.75 -12.30 5.47
CA LEU A 86 -21.58 -12.59 6.29
C LEU A 86 -20.45 -13.23 5.47
N GLU A 87 -20.76 -14.19 4.60
CA GLU A 87 -19.77 -14.81 3.72
C GLU A 87 -19.12 -13.80 2.76
N MET A 88 -19.94 -12.89 2.21
CA MET A 88 -19.45 -11.78 1.38
C MET A 88 -18.51 -10.85 2.16
N LEU A 89 -18.90 -10.47 3.38
CA LEU A 89 -18.10 -9.65 4.28
C LEU A 89 -16.75 -10.30 4.60
N GLU A 90 -16.75 -11.59 4.96
CA GLU A 90 -15.52 -12.31 5.27
C GLU A 90 -14.61 -12.46 4.04
N THR A 91 -15.20 -12.62 2.86
CA THR A 91 -14.45 -12.60 1.59
C THR A 91 -13.82 -11.24 1.32
N ALA A 92 -14.57 -10.15 1.51
CA ALA A 92 -14.05 -8.80 1.35
C ALA A 92 -12.93 -8.48 2.35
N LYS A 93 -13.08 -8.89 3.62
CA LYS A 93 -12.02 -8.77 4.65
C LYS A 93 -10.75 -9.52 4.26
N ARG A 94 -10.87 -10.76 3.75
CA ARG A 94 -9.72 -11.51 3.22
C ARG A 94 -9.06 -10.78 2.06
N HIS A 95 -9.83 -10.19 1.15
CA HIS A 95 -9.31 -9.41 0.04
C HIS A 95 -8.53 -8.17 0.53
N VAL A 96 -9.03 -7.45 1.53
CA VAL A 96 -8.30 -6.34 2.18
C VAL A 96 -6.95 -6.82 2.73
N GLN A 97 -6.91 -7.97 3.40
CA GLN A 97 -5.64 -8.51 3.92
C GLN A 97 -4.65 -8.84 2.81
N LEU A 98 -5.13 -9.37 1.69
CA LEU A 98 -4.31 -9.65 0.51
C LEU A 98 -3.72 -8.35 -0.08
N GLN A 99 -4.57 -7.35 -0.34
CA GLN A 99 -4.11 -6.06 -0.88
C GLN A 99 -3.14 -5.35 0.07
N LYS A 100 -3.38 -5.45 1.38
CA LYS A 100 -2.49 -4.88 2.40
C LYS A 100 -1.11 -5.54 2.40
N ARG A 101 -1.03 -6.85 2.12
CA ARG A 101 0.26 -7.55 1.96
C ARG A 101 0.98 -7.07 0.71
N HIS A 102 0.29 -7.03 -0.43
CA HIS A 102 0.86 -6.51 -1.68
C HIS A 102 1.37 -5.08 -1.53
N TRP A 103 0.57 -4.18 -0.95
CA TRP A 103 0.99 -2.81 -0.68
C TRP A 103 2.27 -2.73 0.17
N LYS A 104 2.36 -3.52 1.25
CA LYS A 104 3.57 -3.58 2.08
C LYS A 104 4.79 -4.09 1.31
N GLU A 105 4.61 -5.09 0.45
CA GLU A 105 5.70 -5.63 -0.38
C GLU A 105 6.19 -4.61 -1.41
N SER A 106 5.28 -3.91 -2.09
CA SER A 106 5.60 -2.82 -3.01
C SER A 106 6.34 -1.69 -2.29
N GLN A 107 5.91 -1.32 -1.08
CA GLN A 107 6.57 -0.30 -0.27
C GLN A 107 8.01 -0.72 0.08
N ARG A 108 8.20 -1.98 0.51
CA ARG A 108 9.54 -2.52 0.80
C ARG A 108 10.45 -2.50 -0.43
N LYS A 109 9.91 -2.83 -1.61
CA LYS A 109 10.64 -2.79 -2.88
C LYS A 109 11.06 -1.37 -3.23
N LYS A 110 10.17 -0.38 -3.10
CA LYS A 110 10.48 1.05 -3.30
C LYS A 110 11.63 1.51 -2.38
N LEU A 111 11.53 1.23 -1.08
CA LEU A 111 12.58 1.57 -0.12
C LEU A 111 13.93 0.94 -0.47
N SER A 112 13.92 -0.28 -1.00
CA SER A 112 15.15 -0.96 -1.40
C SER A 112 15.87 -0.21 -2.53
N TYR A 113 15.12 0.31 -3.51
CA TYR A 113 15.70 1.12 -4.58
C TYR A 113 16.12 2.51 -4.12
N GLU A 114 15.39 3.15 -3.21
CA GLU A 114 15.80 4.42 -2.58
C GLU A 114 17.17 4.29 -1.88
N VAL A 115 17.37 3.20 -1.13
CA VAL A 115 18.65 2.93 -0.47
C VAL A 115 19.78 2.69 -1.49
N LEU A 116 19.50 1.98 -2.58
CA LEU A 116 20.49 1.73 -3.64
C LEU A 116 20.87 3.02 -4.37
N GLU A 117 19.89 3.86 -4.69
CA GLU A 117 20.08 5.18 -5.31
C GLU A 117 20.99 6.05 -4.43
N GLN A 118 20.64 6.21 -3.15
CA GLN A 118 21.41 7.03 -2.20
C GLN A 118 22.86 6.55 -2.05
N ARG A 119 23.08 5.23 -2.01
CA ARG A 119 24.43 4.64 -1.96
C ARG A 119 25.21 4.95 -3.23
N GLN A 120 24.56 4.92 -4.37
CA GLN A 120 25.22 5.17 -5.65
C GLN A 120 25.57 6.65 -5.83
N ASP A 121 24.67 7.56 -5.47
CA ASP A 121 24.92 9.00 -5.45
C ASP A 121 26.10 9.33 -4.53
N THR A 122 26.12 8.76 -3.33
CA THR A 122 27.24 8.93 -2.37
C THR A 122 28.56 8.45 -2.98
N ARG A 123 28.56 7.31 -3.68
CA ARG A 123 29.75 6.78 -4.34
C ARG A 123 30.21 7.69 -5.48
N GLN A 124 29.29 8.23 -6.28
CA GLN A 124 29.61 9.13 -7.38
C GLN A 124 30.19 10.44 -6.86
N THR A 125 29.58 11.06 -5.84
CA THR A 125 30.09 12.28 -5.22
C THR A 125 31.51 12.07 -4.68
N LYS A 126 31.78 10.95 -3.99
CA LYS A 126 33.13 10.62 -3.52
C LYS A 126 34.14 10.46 -4.66
N GLN A 127 33.73 9.86 -5.78
CA GLN A 127 34.60 9.73 -6.96
C GLN A 127 34.89 11.08 -7.61
N LEU A 128 33.90 11.96 -7.70
CA LEU A 128 34.06 13.31 -8.24
C LEU A 128 35.00 14.14 -7.36
N LEU A 129 34.80 14.14 -6.03
CA LEU A 129 35.68 14.84 -5.08
C LEU A 129 37.13 14.34 -5.18
N LYS A 130 37.34 13.03 -5.28
CA LYS A 130 38.69 12.45 -5.44
C LYS A 130 39.35 12.91 -6.74
N LYS A 131 38.61 12.97 -7.85
CA LYS A 131 39.12 13.45 -9.14
C LYS A 131 39.46 14.93 -9.10
N ASP A 132 38.60 15.75 -8.48
CA ASP A 132 38.81 17.18 -8.36
C ASP A 132 40.05 17.49 -7.50
N GLN A 133 40.21 16.79 -6.37
CA GLN A 133 41.41 16.87 -5.54
C GLN A 133 42.68 16.53 -6.33
N GLN A 134 42.67 15.44 -7.10
CA GLN A 134 43.81 15.05 -7.93
C GLN A 134 44.18 16.13 -8.96
N LEU A 135 43.19 16.75 -9.61
CA LEU A 135 43.42 17.83 -10.58
C LEU A 135 44.01 19.09 -9.91
N MET A 136 43.52 19.44 -8.72
CA MET A 136 44.05 20.56 -7.94
C MET A 136 45.50 20.32 -7.50
N ASP A 137 45.80 19.12 -7.02
CA ASP A 137 47.16 18.73 -6.61
C ASP A 137 48.13 18.77 -7.80
N GLU A 138 47.73 18.25 -8.96
CA GLU A 138 48.53 18.31 -10.19
C GLU A 138 48.80 19.75 -10.64
N PHE A 139 47.78 20.62 -10.56
CA PHE A 139 47.91 22.03 -10.88
C PHE A 139 48.87 22.73 -9.90
N ALA A 140 48.73 22.51 -8.59
CA ALA A 140 49.60 23.05 -7.57
C ALA A 140 51.06 22.61 -7.76
N MET A 141 51.30 21.32 -8.03
CA MET A 141 52.65 20.81 -8.34
C MET A 141 53.23 21.42 -9.61
N ARG A 142 52.42 21.68 -10.65
CA ARG A 142 52.89 22.32 -11.89
C ARG A 142 53.25 23.79 -11.67
N VAL A 143 52.43 24.53 -10.92
CA VAL A 143 52.71 25.93 -10.58
C VAL A 143 53.95 26.04 -9.68
N GLY A 144 54.05 25.19 -8.66
CA GLY A 144 55.23 25.14 -7.77
C GLY A 144 56.53 24.87 -8.53
N ARG A 145 56.53 23.89 -9.44
CA ARG A 145 57.71 23.60 -10.30
C ARG A 145 58.10 24.78 -11.18
N LYS A 146 57.13 25.48 -11.78
CA LYS A 146 57.39 26.67 -12.61
C LYS A 146 57.99 27.80 -11.76
N ALA A 147 57.49 28.02 -10.55
CA ALA A 147 58.02 29.03 -9.63
C ALA A 147 59.48 28.72 -9.22
N GLN A 148 59.78 27.46 -8.87
CA GLN A 148 61.16 27.03 -8.55
C GLN A 148 62.12 27.21 -9.74
N SER A 149 61.71 26.81 -10.95
CA SER A 149 62.54 26.97 -12.15
C SER A 149 62.83 28.43 -12.53
N ASN A 150 61.97 29.36 -12.12
CA ASN A 150 62.17 30.80 -12.35
C ASN A 150 63.08 31.44 -11.28
N ILE A 151 63.19 30.83 -10.10
CA ILE A 151 64.10 31.28 -9.04
C ILE A 151 65.53 30.80 -9.34
N GLU A 152 65.72 29.57 -9.82
CA GLU A 152 67.04 29.03 -10.19
C GLU A 152 67.66 29.68 -11.44
N LYS A 153 66.86 30.39 -12.24
CA LYS A 153 67.31 31.11 -13.45
C LYS A 153 67.64 32.59 -13.21
N ARG A 154 67.53 33.08 -11.97
CA ARG A 154 67.90 34.43 -11.56
C ARG A 154 69.19 34.40 -10.76
#